data_AF-A0A1G6DT62-F1
#
_entry.id   AF-A0A1G6DT62-F1
#
_cell.length_a   1.000
_cell.length_b   1.000
_cell.length_c   1.000
_cell.angle_alpha   90.00
_cell.angle_beta   90.00
_cell.angle_gamma   90.00
#
_symmetry.space_group_name_H-M   'P 1'
#
loop_
_entity.id
_entity.type
_entity.pdbx_description
1 polymer ?
#
loop_
_entity_poly.entity_id
_entity_poly.type
_entity_poly.pdbx_seq_one_letter_code
_entity_poly.pdbx_strand_id
1 'polypeptide(L)' 'KSDDHLFQKRFQETPHFQEMAKHRYKIEAKNAELKQRHGFDVARASGLFNMELQAATTIFAVNMKRIMTLINQK' A
#
# COMPACT_ATOMS: atom_id res chain seq x y z
N LYS A 1 6.99 -28.90 -7.82
CA LYS A 1 6.85 -27.54 -7.21
C LYS A 1 8.07 -27.32 -6.34
N SER A 2 8.71 -26.15 -6.39
CA SER A 2 9.81 -25.77 -5.49
C SER A 2 9.35 -25.82 -4.02
N ASP A 3 10.29 -26.06 -3.10
CA ASP A 3 10.07 -26.03 -1.66
C ASP A 3 9.46 -24.70 -1.19
N ASP A 4 9.86 -23.59 -1.82
CA ASP A 4 9.30 -22.26 -1.55
C ASP A 4 7.79 -22.18 -1.81
N HIS A 5 7.31 -22.84 -2.88
CA HIS A 5 5.89 -22.87 -3.19
C HIS A 5 5.10 -23.71 -2.18
N LEU A 6 5.70 -24.78 -1.64
CA LEU A 6 5.08 -25.56 -0.57
C LEU A 6 5.04 -24.77 0.73
N PHE A 7 6.11 -24.06 1.06
CA PHE A 7 6.17 -23.18 2.23
C PHE A 7 5.10 -22.09 2.17
N GLN A 8 5.03 -21.35 1.05
CA GLN A 8 4.03 -20.28 0.88
C GLN A 8 2.61 -20.81 1.00
N LYS A 9 2.32 -21.99 0.44
CA LYS A 9 1.00 -22.63 0.57
C LYS A 9 0.65 -22.89 2.04
N ARG A 10 1.57 -23.50 2.80
CA ARG A 10 1.37 -23.78 4.23
C ARG A 10 1.20 -22.49 5.04
N PHE A 11 1.96 -21.44 4.71
CA PHE A 11 1.86 -20.15 5.38
C PHE A 11 0.49 -19.48 5.15
N GLN A 12 -0.03 -19.54 3.92
CA GLN A 12 -1.34 -18.97 3.58
C GLN A 12 -2.50 -19.68 4.29
N GLU A 13 -2.33 -20.95 4.66
CA GLU A 13 -3.30 -21.73 5.44
C GLU A 13 -3.27 -21.38 6.94
N THR A 14 -2.29 -20.61 7.42
CA THR A 14 -2.23 -20.25 8.85
C THR A 14 -3.36 -19.30 9.26
N PRO A 15 -3.89 -19.41 10.50
CA PRO A 15 -4.90 -18.48 11.00
C PRO A 15 -4.44 -17.01 10.98
N HIS A 16 -3.15 -16.78 11.26
CA HIS A 16 -2.56 -15.44 11.21
C HIS A 16 -2.68 -14.83 9.81
N PHE A 17 -2.28 -15.56 8.76
CA PHE A 17 -2.38 -15.06 7.39
C PHE A 17 -3.83 -14.80 6.99
N GLN A 18 -4.73 -15.73 7.30
CA GLN A 18 -6.14 -15.60 6.97
C GLN A 18 -6.79 -14.39 7.65
N GLU A 19 -6.46 -14.11 8.91
CA GLU A 19 -6.96 -12.93 9.62
C GLU A 19 -6.44 -11.64 9.00
N MET A 20 -5.13 -11.57 8.71
CA MET A 20 -4.54 -10.41 8.04
C MET A 20 -5.12 -10.20 6.63
N ALA A 21 -5.40 -11.28 5.89
CA ALA A 21 -5.99 -11.22 4.56
C ALA A 21 -7.38 -10.58 4.55
N LYS A 22 -8.18 -10.74 5.62
CA LYS A 22 -9.49 -10.06 5.77
C LYS A 22 -9.34 -8.54 5.83
N HIS A 23 -8.18 -8.01 6.23
CA HIS A 23 -7.94 -6.57 6.28
C HIS A 23 -7.40 -6.00 4.96
N ARG A 24 -7.11 -6.83 3.95
CA ARG A 24 -6.54 -6.41 2.65
C ARG A 24 -7.32 -5.27 1.99
N TYR A 25 -8.66 -5.31 2.04
CA TYR A 25 -9.50 -4.29 1.40
C TYR A 25 -9.20 -2.86 1.88
N LYS A 26 -8.75 -2.69 3.13
CA LYS A 26 -8.37 -1.38 3.69
C LYS A 26 -7.14 -0.81 3.00
N ILE A 27 -6.16 -1.67 2.75
CA ILE A 27 -4.89 -1.32 2.09
C ILE A 27 -5.15 -1.03 0.60
N GLU A 28 -6.01 -1.82 -0.03
CA GLU A 28 -6.32 -1.65 -1.46
C GLU A 28 -7.07 -0.37 -1.75
N ALA A 29 -8.02 0.00 -0.89
CA ALA A 29 -8.69 1.29 -0.98
C ALA A 29 -7.68 2.45 -0.91
N LYS A 30 -6.69 2.38 0.02
CA LYS A 30 -5.64 3.39 0.14
C LYS A 30 -4.71 3.43 -1.08
N ASN A 31 -4.32 2.26 -1.60
CA ASN A 31 -3.49 2.17 -2.80
C ASN A 31 -4.22 2.68 -4.05
N ALA A 32 -5.52 2.41 -4.18
CA ALA A 32 -6.35 2.95 -5.25
C ALA A 32 -6.43 4.48 -5.16
N GLU A 33 -6.59 5.05 -3.97
CA GLU A 33 -6.55 6.49 -3.76
C GLU A 33 -5.19 7.10 -4.15
N LEU A 34 -4.08 6.51 -3.71
CA LEU A 34 -2.73 6.95 -4.09
C LEU A 34 -2.55 7.00 -5.60
N LYS A 35 -2.96 5.94 -6.30
CA LYS A 35 -2.88 5.85 -7.76
C LYS A 35 -3.81 6.84 -8.44
N GLN A 36 -5.12 6.73 -8.23
CA GLN A 36 -6.14 7.45 -8.99
C GLN A 36 -6.27 8.92 -8.61
N ARG A 37 -6.14 9.27 -7.31
CA ARG A 37 -6.35 10.64 -6.83
C ARG A 37 -5.06 11.44 -6.73
N HIS A 38 -3.91 10.76 -6.59
CA HIS A 38 -2.62 11.41 -6.42
C HIS A 38 -1.62 11.11 -7.55
N GLY A 39 -2.04 10.37 -8.58
CA GLY A 39 -1.25 10.10 -9.78
C GLY A 39 -0.03 9.22 -9.51
N PHE A 40 -0.09 8.37 -8.46
CA PHE A 40 1.03 7.50 -8.09
C PHE A 40 1.27 6.35 -9.09
N ASP A 41 0.30 6.05 -9.95
CA ASP A 41 0.41 5.06 -11.02
C ASP A 41 1.23 5.54 -12.22
N VAL A 42 1.48 6.85 -12.33
CA VAL A 42 2.28 7.45 -13.40
C VAL A 42 3.63 7.89 -12.85
N ALA A 43 4.72 7.31 -13.36
CA ALA A 43 6.07 7.76 -13.03
C ALA A 43 6.33 9.15 -13.64
N ARG A 44 6.67 10.14 -12.80
CA ARG A 44 7.01 11.49 -13.25
C ARG A 44 8.43 11.61 -13.78
N ALA A 45 9.31 10.69 -13.39
CA ALA A 45 10.67 10.60 -13.86
C ALA A 45 11.13 9.13 -13.81
N SER A 46 12.06 8.79 -14.69
CA SER A 46 12.62 7.43 -14.81
C SER A 46 13.69 7.17 -13.76
N GLY A 47 13.88 5.89 -13.40
CA GLY A 47 14.94 5.42 -12.51
C GLY A 47 14.47 5.20 -11.07
N LEU A 48 15.09 4.23 -10.41
CA LEU A 48 14.68 3.74 -9.08
C LEU A 48 14.62 4.88 -8.05
N PHE A 49 15.67 5.70 -7.98
CA PHE A 49 15.73 6.83 -7.07
C PHE A 49 14.57 7.82 -7.24
N ASN A 50 14.22 8.17 -8.48
CA ASN A 50 13.13 9.10 -8.76
C ASN A 50 11.77 8.51 -8.39
N MET A 51 11.58 7.20 -8.62
CA MET A 51 10.37 6.49 -8.22
C MET A 51 10.24 6.39 -6.69
N GLU A 52 11.35 6.14 -5.99
CA GLU A 52 11.40 6.14 -4.51
C GLU A 52 11.06 7.52 -3.95
N LEU A 53 11.63 8.58 -4.51
CA LEU A 53 11.33 9.95 -4.12
C LEU A 53 9.85 10.30 -4.36
N GLN A 54 9.30 9.92 -5.52
CA GLN A 54 7.88 10.09 -5.83
C GLN A 54 7.00 9.31 -4.84
N ALA A 55 7.36 8.07 -4.51
CA ALA A 55 6.61 7.25 -3.55
C ALA A 55 6.62 7.87 -2.16
N ALA A 56 7.79 8.22 -1.64
CA ALA A 56 7.96 8.79 -0.31
C ALA A 56 7.17 10.11 -0.16
N THR A 57 7.31 11.02 -1.13
CA THR A 57 6.62 12.32 -1.10
C THR A 57 5.10 12.17 -1.23
N THR A 58 4.62 11.28 -2.10
CA THR A 58 3.18 11.04 -2.28
C THR A 58 2.57 10.45 -1.01
N ILE A 59 3.19 9.43 -0.42
CA ILE A 59 2.71 8.80 0.82
C ILE A 59 2.68 9.82 1.96
N PHE A 60 3.75 10.62 2.11
CA PHE A 60 3.83 11.67 3.14
C PHE A 60 2.68 12.68 3.00
N ALA A 61 2.52 13.28 1.81
CA ALA A 61 1.51 14.30 1.58
C ALA A 61 0.07 13.79 1.82
N VAL A 62 -0.22 12.55 1.40
CA VAL A 62 -1.54 11.95 1.55
C VAL A 62 -1.85 11.60 3.00
N ASN A 63 -0.86 11.11 3.75
CA ASN A 63 -1.01 10.88 5.18
C ASN A 63 -1.20 12.19 5.96
N MET A 64 -0.47 13.25 5.60
CA MET A 64 -0.68 14.58 6.19
C MET A 64 -2.10 15.09 5.95
N LYS A 65 -2.62 14.99 4.72
CA LYS A 65 -4.01 15.35 4.42
C LYS A 65 -5.01 14.57 5.26
N ARG A 66 -4.81 13.25 5.42
CA ARG A 66 -5.65 12.40 6.28
C ARG A 66 -5.66 12.88 7.73
N ILE A 67 -4.48 13.15 8.30
CA ILE A 67 -4.35 13.63 9.69
C ILE A 67 -5.10 14.95 9.87
N MET A 68 -4.91 15.91 8.96
CA MET A 68 -5.61 17.19 9.02
C MET A 68 -7.14 17.02 8.96
N THR A 69 -7.64 16.16 8.08
CA THR A 69 -9.08 15.86 8.00
C THR A 69 -9.61 15.27 9.31
N LEU A 70 -8.88 14.34 9.92
CA LEU A 70 -9.29 13.72 11.19
C LEU A 70 -9.25 14.70 12.37
N ILE A 71 -8.32 15.65 12.36
CA ILE A 71 -8.26 16.73 13.36
C ILE A 71 -9.49 17.64 13.22
N ASN A 72 -9.86 18.01 11.99
CA ASN A 72 -10.99 18.90 11.72
C ASN A 72 -12.38 18.25 11.93
N GLN A 73 -12.44 16.92 12.08
CA GLN A 73 -13.67 16.18 12.35
C GLN A 73 -13.96 16.02 13.85
N LYS A 74 -13.02 16.43 14.71
CA LYS A 74 -13.21 16.52 16.16
C LYS A 74 -13.75 17.90 16.55
#